data_AF-A0A4R4R0L2-F1
#
_entry.id   AF-A0A4R4R0L2-F1
#
_cell.length_a   1.000
_cell.length_b   1.000
_cell.length_c   1.000
_cell.angle_alpha   90.00
_cell.angle_beta   90.00
_cell.angle_gamma   90.00
#
_symmetry.space_group_name_H-M   'P 1'
#
loop_
_entity.id
_entity.type
_entity.pdbx_description
1 polymer ?
#
loop_
_entity_poly.entity_id
_entity_poly.type
_entity_poly.pdbx_seq_one_letter_code
_entity_poly.pdbx_strand_id
1 'polypeptide(L)'
;MRAIRHQLFVLAGLMLLGVVAGLAPAAWVALTLTVCVGVNRSTALFRAARHAQMIIMALTVLSLVLVVGGVGLLFAVHGWKAALGFVVLLMVYFGAAETPHGRAGRRARMLRDDLCDLVRAWTAGSITEDQLATRTESLLRKRLHGYDFQVEIGRETLTSAEGLSPEEHRLLLQVLQRHLSKVEKGHVPSRLYLAVFGRLDNI
;
A
#
# COMPACT_ATOMS: atom_id res chain seq x y z
N MET A 1 11.85 -4.43 5.14
CA MET A 1 13.00 -4.08 4.26
C MET A 1 12.62 -3.40 2.94
N ARG A 2 11.51 -3.73 2.23
CA ARG A 2 11.16 -3.09 0.94
C ARG A 2 10.88 -1.57 1.00
N ALA A 3 10.42 -1.06 2.14
CA ALA A 3 10.15 0.37 2.34
C ALA A 3 11.42 1.26 2.31
N ILE A 4 12.60 0.71 2.59
CA ILE A 4 13.88 1.47 2.59
C ILE A 4 14.63 1.28 1.27
N ARG A 5 14.35 0.18 0.54
CA ARG A 5 15.07 -0.21 -0.68
C ARG A 5 15.02 0.85 -1.79
N HIS A 6 13.88 1.51 -2.01
CA HIS A 6 13.78 2.57 -3.01
C HIS A 6 14.57 3.83 -2.62
N GLN A 7 14.62 4.17 -1.33
CA GLN A 7 15.45 5.27 -0.83
C GLN A 7 16.94 4.97 -1.00
N LEU A 8 17.36 3.73 -0.75
CA LEU A 8 18.75 3.30 -0.97
C LEU A 8 19.16 3.38 -2.44
N PHE A 9 18.28 2.98 -3.37
CA PHE A 9 18.57 3.11 -4.81
C PHE A 9 18.66 4.57 -5.26
N VAL A 10 17.78 5.45 -4.76
CA VAL A 10 17.88 6.88 -5.06
C VAL A 10 19.16 7.48 -4.48
N LEU A 11 19.54 7.11 -3.25
CA LEU A 11 20.79 7.58 -2.63
C LEU A 11 22.03 7.12 -3.42
N ALA A 12 22.09 5.84 -3.80
CA ALA A 12 23.17 5.31 -4.61
C ALA A 12 23.28 6.01 -5.98
N GLY A 13 22.14 6.27 -6.61
CA GLY A 13 22.12 7.00 -7.88
C GLY A 13 22.48 8.49 -7.75
N LEU A 14 22.16 9.14 -6.63
CA LEU A 14 22.64 10.49 -6.31
C LEU A 14 24.16 10.52 -6.10
N MET A 15 24.72 9.51 -5.43
CA MET A 15 26.18 9.38 -5.28
C MET A 15 26.86 9.21 -6.64
N LEU A 16 26.32 8.34 -7.50
CA LEU A 16 26.83 8.16 -8.86
C LEU A 16 26.75 9.46 -9.68
N LEU A 17 25.64 10.19 -9.56
CA LEU A 17 25.47 11.48 -10.22
C LEU A 17 26.48 12.52 -9.72
N GLY A 18 26.78 12.51 -8.42
CA GLY A 18 27.83 13.33 -7.82
C GLY A 18 29.20 13.08 -8.41
N VAL A 19 29.53 11.82 -8.73
CA VAL A 19 30.80 11.44 -9.39
C VAL A 19 30.83 11.89 -10.86
N VAL A 20 29.71 11.77 -11.59
CA VAL A 20 29.67 11.99 -13.06
C VAL A 20 29.41 13.45 -13.46
N ALA A 21 28.63 14.18 -12.67
CA ALA A 21 28.20 15.55 -12.96
C ALA A 21 28.65 16.57 -11.90
N GLY A 22 29.20 16.12 -10.76
CA GLY A 22 29.62 16.96 -9.66
C GLY A 22 28.59 17.05 -8.53
N LEU A 23 29.06 17.45 -7.34
CA LEU A 23 28.25 17.50 -6.12
C LEU A 23 27.14 18.55 -6.17
N ALA A 24 27.39 19.71 -6.80
CA ALA A 24 26.39 20.77 -6.89
C ALA A 24 25.15 20.36 -7.71
N PRO A 25 25.30 19.80 -8.93
CA PRO A 25 24.16 19.23 -9.67
C PRO A 25 23.45 18.10 -8.92
N ALA A 26 24.19 17.22 -8.23
CA ALA A 26 23.59 16.14 -7.45
C ALA A 26 22.74 16.67 -6.28
N ALA A 27 23.19 17.72 -5.60
CA ALA A 27 22.42 18.38 -4.53
C ALA A 27 21.14 19.04 -5.06
N TRP A 28 21.21 19.72 -6.21
CA TRP A 28 20.02 20.30 -6.86
C TRP A 28 19.03 19.21 -7.29
N VAL A 29 19.51 18.12 -7.87
CA VAL A 29 18.67 16.98 -8.25
C VAL A 29 18.00 16.35 -7.01
N ALA A 30 18.73 16.19 -5.91
CA ALA A 30 18.18 15.70 -4.65
C ALA A 30 17.09 16.63 -4.08
N LEU A 31 17.31 17.95 -4.15
CA LEU A 31 16.33 18.95 -3.71
C LEU A 31 15.06 18.88 -4.57
N THR A 32 15.19 18.91 -5.89
CA THR A 32 14.05 18.82 -6.82
C THR A 32 13.28 17.51 -6.64
N LEU A 33 13.98 16.38 -6.46
CA LEU A 33 13.36 15.09 -6.15
C LEU A 33 12.56 15.16 -4.86
N THR A 34 13.13 15.73 -3.79
CA THR A 34 12.47 15.83 -2.48
C THR A 34 11.18 16.64 -2.57
N VAL A 35 11.19 17.76 -3.29
CA VAL A 35 9.98 18.59 -3.52
C VAL A 35 8.91 17.80 -4.30
N CYS A 36 9.29 17.16 -5.42
CA CYS A 36 8.35 16.38 -6.23
C CYS A 36 7.74 15.20 -5.46
N VAL A 37 8.56 14.50 -4.67
CA VAL A 37 8.13 13.39 -3.83
C VAL A 37 7.25 13.87 -2.69
N GLY A 38 7.58 14.99 -2.06
CA GLY A 38 6.80 15.60 -0.99
C GLY A 38 5.38 15.94 -1.45
N VAL A 39 5.26 16.66 -2.58
CA VAL A 39 3.96 17.01 -3.17
C VAL A 39 3.14 15.77 -3.54
N ASN A 40 3.78 14.75 -4.12
CA ASN A 40 3.09 13.49 -4.43
C ASN A 40 2.63 12.74 -3.18
N ARG A 41 3.43 12.69 -2.12
CA ARG A 41 3.04 12.03 -0.86
C ARG A 41 1.88 12.77 -0.18
N SER A 42 1.81 14.10 -0.30
CA SER A 42 0.70 14.88 0.22
C SER A 42 -0.64 14.47 -0.36
N THR A 43 -0.70 13.99 -1.61
CA THR A 43 -1.95 13.48 -2.21
C THR A 43 -2.57 12.35 -1.37
N ALA A 44 -1.76 11.53 -0.70
CA ALA A 44 -2.24 10.44 0.13
C ALA A 44 -2.94 10.93 1.41
N LEU A 45 -2.55 12.08 1.94
CA LEU A 45 -3.14 12.67 3.15
C LEU A 45 -4.56 13.20 2.91
N PHE A 46 -4.85 13.65 1.68
CA PHE A 46 -6.14 14.26 1.33
C PHE A 46 -7.16 13.28 0.73
N ARG A 47 -6.84 11.98 0.65
CA ARG A 47 -7.76 10.96 0.07
C ARG A 47 -9.07 10.79 0.84
N ALA A 48 -9.10 11.15 2.13
CA ALA A 48 -10.30 11.06 2.97
C ALA A 48 -11.13 12.35 3.01
N ALA A 49 -10.72 13.41 2.29
CA ALA A 49 -11.40 14.69 2.33
C ALA A 49 -12.67 14.72 1.45
N ARG A 50 -13.68 15.50 1.84
CA ARG A 50 -14.95 15.69 1.11
C ARG A 50 -14.77 16.21 -0.34
N HIS A 51 -13.62 16.81 -0.64
CA HIS A 51 -13.21 17.27 -1.98
C HIS A 51 -11.92 16.61 -2.48
N ALA A 52 -11.65 15.36 -2.06
CA ALA A 52 -10.43 14.64 -2.39
C ALA A 52 -10.11 14.67 -3.90
N GLN A 53 -11.12 14.55 -4.77
CA GLN A 53 -10.92 14.51 -6.22
C GLN A 53 -10.35 15.82 -6.79
N MET A 54 -10.87 16.98 -6.39
CA MET A 54 -10.32 18.28 -6.83
C MET A 54 -8.91 18.52 -6.27
N ILE A 55 -8.68 18.17 -5.00
CA ILE A 55 -7.37 18.32 -4.35
C ILE A 55 -6.33 17.40 -5.02
N ILE A 56 -6.70 16.15 -5.30
CA ILE A 56 -5.84 15.20 -6.01
C ILE A 56 -5.53 15.69 -7.43
N MET A 57 -6.51 16.23 -8.15
CA MET A 57 -6.30 16.77 -9.50
C MET A 57 -5.34 17.98 -9.47
N ALA A 58 -5.56 18.93 -8.56
CA ALA A 58 -4.69 20.09 -8.40
C ALA A 58 -3.24 19.68 -8.03
N LEU A 59 -3.08 18.73 -7.11
CA LEU A 59 -1.76 18.21 -6.74
C LEU A 59 -1.09 17.42 -7.87
N THR A 60 -1.88 16.73 -8.71
CA THR A 60 -1.36 16.01 -9.88
C THR A 60 -0.84 17.00 -10.93
N VAL A 61 -1.61 18.06 -11.21
CA VAL A 61 -1.19 19.14 -12.12
C VAL A 61 0.06 19.84 -11.56
N LEU A 62 0.07 20.17 -10.27
CA LEU A 62 1.23 20.76 -9.61
C LEU A 62 2.47 19.85 -9.70
N SER A 63 2.30 18.54 -9.48
CA SER A 63 3.38 17.58 -9.64
C SER A 63 3.91 17.55 -11.07
N LEU A 64 3.03 17.60 -12.08
CA LEU A 64 3.46 17.61 -13.48
C LEU A 64 4.28 18.87 -13.78
N VAL A 65 3.80 20.04 -13.33
CA VAL A 65 4.50 21.32 -13.49
C VAL A 65 5.87 21.29 -12.79
N LEU A 66 5.95 20.73 -11.58
CA LEU A 66 7.21 20.60 -10.84
C LEU A 66 8.20 19.64 -11.52
N VAL A 67 7.71 18.56 -12.12
CA VAL A 67 8.56 17.61 -12.85
C VAL A 67 9.09 18.27 -14.12
N VAL A 68 8.23 18.86 -14.96
CA VAL A 68 8.64 19.51 -16.21
C VAL A 68 9.53 20.72 -15.93
N GLY A 69 9.14 21.58 -14.99
CA GLY A 69 9.91 22.74 -14.57
C GLY A 69 11.24 22.37 -13.93
N GLY A 70 11.27 21.30 -13.11
CA GLY A 70 12.49 20.76 -12.51
C GLY A 70 13.47 20.23 -13.56
N VAL A 71 12.99 19.47 -14.54
CA VAL A 71 13.80 19.01 -15.68
C VAL A 71 14.34 20.20 -16.47
N GLY A 72 13.49 21.16 -16.83
CA GLY A 72 13.88 22.34 -17.60
C GLY A 72 14.92 23.20 -16.88
N LEU A 73 14.72 23.45 -15.58
CA LEU A 73 15.65 24.21 -14.76
C LEU A 73 17.01 23.49 -14.63
N LEU A 74 17.01 22.20 -14.33
CA LEU A 74 18.24 21.42 -14.24
C LEU A 74 18.99 21.35 -15.56
N PHE A 75 18.26 21.24 -16.68
CA PHE A 75 18.84 21.29 -18.02
C PHE A 75 19.50 22.64 -18.31
N ALA A 76 18.82 23.74 -17.98
CA ALA A 76 19.30 25.09 -18.23
C ALA A 76 20.51 25.48 -17.36
N VAL A 77 20.51 25.11 -16.08
CA VAL A 77 21.52 25.55 -15.11
C VAL A 77 22.70 24.57 -15.00
N HIS A 78 22.45 23.27 -15.12
CA HIS A 78 23.44 22.21 -14.88
C HIS A 78 23.63 21.24 -16.05
N GLY A 79 22.94 21.47 -17.17
CA GLY A 79 23.08 20.69 -18.39
C GLY A 79 22.31 19.37 -18.39
N TRP A 80 22.39 18.67 -19.52
CA TRP A 80 21.59 17.48 -19.80
C TRP A 80 21.83 16.31 -18.83
N LYS A 81 23.04 16.17 -18.28
CA LYS A 81 23.38 15.10 -17.33
C LYS A 81 22.57 15.19 -16.03
N ALA A 82 22.41 16.40 -15.49
CA ALA A 82 21.63 16.64 -14.28
C ALA A 82 20.14 16.40 -14.52
N ALA A 83 19.63 16.88 -15.65
CA ALA A 83 18.24 16.65 -16.06
C ALA A 83 17.94 15.15 -16.25
N LEU A 84 18.82 14.43 -16.95
CA LEU A 84 18.68 12.98 -17.15
C LEU A 84 18.76 12.21 -15.83
N GLY A 85 19.72 12.57 -14.97
CA GLY A 85 19.86 12.00 -13.63
C GLY A 85 18.58 12.18 -12.80
N PHE A 86 17.98 13.37 -12.83
CA PHE A 86 16.69 13.61 -12.19
C PHE A 86 15.58 12.72 -12.74
N VAL A 87 15.42 12.61 -14.07
CA VAL A 87 14.37 11.77 -14.69
C VAL A 87 14.54 10.31 -14.31
N VAL A 88 15.76 9.78 -14.40
CA VAL A 88 16.05 8.37 -14.07
C VAL A 88 15.78 8.10 -12.59
N LEU A 89 16.25 8.97 -11.68
CA LEU A 89 16.03 8.80 -10.25
C LEU A 89 14.55 8.95 -9.86
N LEU A 90 13.82 9.85 -10.53
CA LEU A 90 12.39 10.01 -10.35
C LEU A 90 11.65 8.73 -10.78
N MET A 91 12.02 8.15 -11.93
CA MET A 91 11.48 6.87 -12.39
C MET A 91 11.83 5.71 -11.46
N VAL A 92 13.07 5.63 -10.97
CA VAL A 92 13.47 4.62 -9.97
C VAL A 92 12.66 4.78 -8.69
N TYR A 93 12.46 6.01 -8.22
CA TYR A 93 11.67 6.28 -7.02
C TYR A 93 10.22 5.81 -7.17
N PHE A 94 9.54 6.18 -8.26
CA PHE A 94 8.13 5.80 -8.49
C PHE A 94 7.96 4.36 -8.97
N GLY A 95 8.90 3.83 -9.76
CA GLY A 95 8.88 2.44 -10.24
C GLY A 95 9.23 1.43 -9.16
N ALA A 96 10.06 1.81 -8.17
CA ALA A 96 10.34 0.99 -7.00
C ALA A 96 9.33 1.20 -5.85
N ALA A 97 8.45 2.21 -5.95
CA ALA A 97 7.36 2.38 -5.01
C ALA A 97 6.32 1.27 -5.24
N GLU A 98 5.98 0.54 -4.17
CA GLU A 98 4.96 -0.50 -4.25
C GLU A 98 3.63 0.08 -4.71
N THR A 99 3.08 -0.49 -5.80
CA THR A 99 1.77 -0.09 -6.31
C THR A 99 0.69 -0.25 -5.23
N PRO A 100 -0.37 0.58 -5.24
CA PRO A 100 -1.48 0.44 -4.31
C PRO A 100 -2.05 -0.99 -4.28
N HIS A 101 -2.12 -1.65 -5.44
CA HIS A 101 -2.54 -3.05 -5.58
C HIS A 101 -1.58 -4.02 -4.88
N GLY A 102 -0.27 -3.87 -5.06
CA GLY A 102 0.74 -4.68 -4.38
C GLY A 102 0.65 -4.56 -2.86
N ARG A 103 0.46 -3.32 -2.37
CA ARG A 103 0.27 -3.04 -0.95
C ARG A 103 -0.99 -3.68 -0.39
N ALA A 104 -2.11 -3.56 -1.10
CA ALA A 104 -3.38 -4.15 -0.75
C ALA A 104 -3.27 -5.68 -0.63
N GLY A 105 -2.74 -6.35 -1.66
CA GLY A 105 -2.55 -7.80 -1.64
C GLY A 105 -1.56 -8.26 -0.56
N ARG A 106 -0.54 -7.47 -0.24
CA ARG A 106 0.39 -7.80 0.85
C ARG A 106 -0.28 -7.68 2.23
N ARG A 107 -1.03 -6.60 2.47
CA ARG A 107 -1.76 -6.41 3.74
C ARG A 107 -2.86 -7.45 3.91
N ALA A 108 -3.55 -7.81 2.82
CA ALA A 108 -4.51 -8.89 2.81
C ALA A 108 -3.87 -10.25 3.12
N ARG A 109 -2.70 -10.56 2.55
CA ARG A 109 -1.93 -11.76 2.92
C ARG A 109 -1.58 -11.78 4.41
N MET A 110 -0.96 -10.72 4.93
CA MET A 110 -0.60 -10.67 6.35
C MET A 110 -1.82 -10.80 7.27
N LEU A 111 -2.95 -10.19 6.90
CA LEU A 111 -4.20 -10.34 7.66
C LEU A 111 -4.71 -11.78 7.60
N ARG A 112 -4.70 -12.40 6.42
CA ARG A 112 -5.10 -13.79 6.24
C ARG A 112 -4.23 -14.73 7.06
N ASP A 113 -2.91 -14.59 6.97
CA ASP A 113 -1.95 -15.46 7.63
C ASP A 113 -2.13 -15.38 9.17
N ASP A 114 -2.25 -14.17 9.72
CA ASP A 114 -2.51 -13.98 11.16
C ASP A 114 -3.85 -14.59 11.61
N LEU A 115 -4.90 -14.51 10.77
CA LEU A 115 -6.20 -15.13 11.07
C LEU A 115 -6.12 -16.66 11.00
N CYS A 116 -5.39 -17.20 10.03
CA CYS A 116 -5.16 -18.64 9.92
C CYS A 116 -4.38 -19.18 11.12
N ASP A 117 -3.38 -18.45 11.59
CA ASP A 117 -2.63 -18.81 12.80
C ASP A 117 -3.53 -18.83 14.04
N LEU A 118 -4.49 -17.90 14.15
CA LEU A 118 -5.49 -17.92 15.22
C LEU A 118 -6.44 -19.14 15.11
N VAL A 119 -6.91 -19.48 13.90
CA VAL A 119 -7.75 -20.66 13.67
C VAL A 119 -6.99 -21.95 13.98
N ARG A 120 -5.73 -22.05 13.57
CA ARG A 120 -4.85 -23.19 13.89
C ARG A 120 -4.59 -23.31 15.39
N ALA A 121 -4.33 -22.19 16.06
CA ALA A 121 -4.16 -22.17 17.50
C ALA A 121 -5.41 -22.66 18.24
N TRP A 122 -6.60 -22.28 17.76
CA TRP A 122 -7.88 -22.71 18.33
C TRP A 122 -8.16 -24.19 18.08
N THR A 123 -7.98 -24.66 16.84
CA THR A 123 -8.16 -26.08 16.48
C THR A 123 -7.17 -27.00 17.20
N ALA A 124 -5.97 -26.52 17.48
CA ALA A 124 -4.98 -27.21 18.31
C ALA A 124 -5.28 -27.15 19.82
N GLY A 125 -6.34 -26.47 20.25
CA GLY A 125 -6.72 -26.32 21.66
C GLY A 125 -5.81 -25.39 22.48
N SER A 126 -4.90 -24.65 21.84
CA SER A 126 -3.97 -23.74 22.52
C SER A 126 -4.61 -22.42 22.96
N ILE A 127 -5.76 -22.06 22.37
CA ILE A 127 -6.57 -20.90 22.76
C ILE A 127 -8.04 -21.29 22.85
N THR A 128 -8.79 -20.59 23.70
CA THR A 128 -10.24 -20.80 23.85
C THR A 128 -11.02 -20.06 22.75
N GLU A 129 -12.31 -20.39 22.58
CA GLU A 129 -13.20 -19.68 21.65
C GLU A 129 -13.31 -18.18 21.99
N ASP A 130 -13.39 -17.82 23.27
CA ASP A 130 -13.41 -16.42 23.72
C ASP A 130 -12.11 -15.67 23.36
N GLN A 131 -10.97 -16.36 23.46
CA GLN A 131 -9.69 -15.79 23.06
C GLN A 131 -9.59 -15.63 21.54
N LEU A 132 -10.09 -16.61 20.77
CA LEU A 132 -10.18 -16.51 19.31
C LEU A 132 -11.04 -15.31 18.91
N ALA A 133 -12.23 -15.19 19.49
CA ALA A 133 -13.18 -14.11 19.20
C ALA A 133 -12.57 -12.73 19.50
N THR A 134 -11.99 -12.57 20.70
CA THR A 134 -11.40 -11.30 21.14
C THR A 134 -10.19 -10.89 20.29
N ARG A 135 -9.29 -11.84 20.01
CA ARG A 135 -8.08 -11.58 19.22
C ARG A 135 -8.43 -11.27 17.77
N THR A 136 -9.37 -12.02 17.19
CA THR A 136 -9.87 -11.79 15.83
C THR A 136 -10.49 -10.40 15.71
N GLU A 137 -11.38 -10.02 16.62
CA GLU A 137 -12.03 -8.71 16.59
C GLU A 137 -11.00 -7.58 16.73
N SER A 138 -10.06 -7.69 17.66
CA SER A 138 -8.96 -6.72 17.81
C SER A 138 -8.14 -6.59 16.53
N LEU A 139 -7.82 -7.71 15.89
CA LEU A 139 -6.98 -7.76 14.70
C LEU A 139 -7.70 -7.17 13.49
N LEU A 140 -8.98 -7.51 13.30
CA LEU A 140 -9.83 -6.91 12.26
C LEU A 140 -10.01 -5.42 12.49
N ARG A 141 -10.33 -4.97 13.71
CA ARG A 141 -10.43 -3.53 13.99
C ARG A 141 -9.11 -2.82 13.69
N LYS A 142 -7.96 -3.39 14.03
CA LYS A 142 -6.66 -2.74 13.82
C LYS A 142 -6.22 -2.70 12.35
N ARG A 143 -6.53 -3.75 11.58
CA ARG A 143 -5.95 -3.96 10.24
C ARG A 143 -6.93 -3.82 9.09
N LEU A 144 -8.22 -4.02 9.33
CA LEU A 144 -9.29 -3.86 8.34
C LEU A 144 -9.67 -2.38 8.17
N HIS A 145 -8.67 -1.55 7.87
CA HIS A 145 -8.84 -0.12 7.67
C HIS A 145 -8.32 0.30 6.31
N GLY A 146 -9.13 1.11 5.61
CA GLY A 146 -8.78 1.74 4.35
C GLY A 146 -9.20 0.96 3.10
N TYR A 147 -8.83 1.53 1.95
CA TYR A 147 -9.22 1.08 0.61
C TYR A 147 -8.65 -0.31 0.22
N ASP A 148 -7.63 -0.78 0.94
CA ASP A 148 -6.87 -1.99 0.63
C ASP A 148 -7.71 -3.28 0.60
N PHE A 149 -8.83 -3.32 1.33
CA PHE A 149 -9.74 -4.48 1.37
C PHE A 149 -11.02 -4.28 0.55
N GLN A 150 -11.19 -3.11 -0.07
CA GLN A 150 -12.32 -2.84 -0.97
C GLN A 150 -11.97 -3.17 -2.43
N VAL A 151 -10.68 -3.10 -2.78
CA VAL A 151 -10.16 -3.53 -4.07
C VAL A 151 -10.16 -5.05 -4.22
N GLU A 152 -10.35 -5.51 -5.46
CA GLU A 152 -10.47 -6.92 -5.80
C GLU A 152 -9.33 -7.79 -5.28
N ILE A 153 -8.08 -7.43 -5.60
CA ILE A 153 -6.88 -8.13 -5.11
C ILE A 153 -6.89 -8.31 -3.59
N GLY A 154 -7.28 -7.29 -2.82
CA GLY A 154 -7.30 -7.39 -1.36
C GLY A 154 -8.36 -8.37 -0.86
N ARG A 155 -9.56 -8.33 -1.46
CA ARG A 155 -10.67 -9.24 -1.12
C ARG A 155 -10.36 -10.68 -1.50
N GLU A 156 -9.90 -10.89 -2.73
CA GLU A 156 -9.59 -12.22 -3.25
C GLU A 156 -8.48 -12.86 -2.46
N THR A 157 -7.43 -12.09 -2.15
CA THR A 157 -6.32 -12.57 -1.35
C THR A 157 -6.80 -13.00 0.05
N LEU A 158 -7.57 -12.15 0.74
CA LEU A 158 -8.03 -12.45 2.10
C LEU A 158 -8.96 -13.67 2.16
N THR A 159 -9.74 -13.89 1.11
CA THR A 159 -10.73 -14.99 1.04
C THR A 159 -10.23 -16.22 0.27
N SER A 160 -8.98 -16.22 -0.19
CA SER A 160 -8.39 -17.29 -1.01
C SER A 160 -8.14 -18.56 -0.20
N ALA A 161 -8.46 -19.71 -0.81
CA ALA A 161 -8.15 -21.05 -0.30
C ALA A 161 -6.67 -21.44 -0.46
N GLU A 162 -5.87 -20.61 -1.16
CA GLU A 162 -4.47 -20.91 -1.47
C GLU A 162 -3.65 -21.16 -0.20
N GLY A 163 -3.13 -22.40 -0.07
CA GLY A 163 -2.30 -22.83 1.05
C GLY A 163 -3.06 -23.31 2.28
N LEU A 164 -4.39 -23.48 2.20
CA LEU A 164 -5.25 -23.97 3.28
C LEU A 164 -5.93 -25.28 2.86
N SER A 165 -6.16 -26.15 3.84
CA SER A 165 -7.09 -27.27 3.66
C SER A 165 -8.54 -26.77 3.54
N PRO A 166 -9.47 -27.57 2.95
CA PRO A 166 -10.88 -27.18 2.84
C PRO A 166 -11.52 -26.83 4.19
N GLU A 167 -11.18 -27.56 5.25
CA GLU A 167 -11.69 -27.31 6.60
C GLU A 167 -11.13 -26.01 7.18
N GLU A 168 -9.82 -25.77 7.08
CA GLU A 168 -9.21 -24.51 7.53
C GLU A 168 -9.78 -23.30 6.78
N HIS A 169 -9.99 -23.44 5.47
CA HIS A 169 -10.56 -22.37 4.65
C HIS A 169 -12.01 -22.06 5.06
N ARG A 170 -12.82 -23.10 5.28
CA ARG A 170 -14.18 -22.95 5.80
C ARG A 170 -14.22 -22.27 7.16
N LEU A 171 -13.36 -22.69 8.10
CA LEU A 171 -13.25 -22.10 9.43
C LEU A 171 -12.81 -20.63 9.37
N LEU A 172 -11.82 -20.30 8.53
CA LEU A 172 -11.38 -18.92 8.30
C LEU A 172 -12.55 -18.05 7.82
N LEU A 173 -13.31 -18.51 6.82
CA LEU A 173 -14.43 -17.76 6.28
C LEU A 173 -15.56 -17.59 7.32
N GLN A 174 -15.85 -18.61 8.13
CA GLN A 174 -16.82 -18.51 9.23
C GLN A 174 -16.41 -17.49 10.29
N VAL A 175 -15.13 -17.49 10.68
CA VAL A 175 -14.56 -16.50 11.60
C VAL A 175 -14.67 -15.09 11.01
N LEU A 176 -14.32 -14.91 9.74
CA LEU A 176 -14.47 -13.63 9.04
C LEU A 176 -15.94 -13.18 9.00
N GLN A 177 -16.88 -14.05 8.64
CA GLN A 177 -18.32 -13.76 8.60
C GLN A 177 -18.84 -13.29 9.97
N ARG A 178 -18.50 -14.02 11.03
CA ARG A 178 -18.96 -13.74 12.41
C ARG A 178 -18.46 -12.40 12.93
N HIS A 179 -17.25 -11.99 12.56
CA HIS A 179 -16.63 -10.79 13.09
C HIS A 179 -16.72 -9.57 12.16
N LEU A 180 -16.81 -9.75 10.83
CA LEU A 180 -17.03 -8.64 9.89
C LEU A 180 -18.37 -7.94 10.16
N SER A 181 -19.44 -8.69 10.43
CA SER A 181 -20.75 -8.13 10.79
C SER A 181 -20.70 -7.25 12.05
N LYS A 182 -19.81 -7.58 13.00
CA LYS A 182 -19.61 -6.79 14.23
C LYS A 182 -18.75 -5.55 14.00
N VAL A 183 -17.78 -5.62 13.09
CA VAL A 183 -16.86 -4.52 12.77
C VAL A 183 -17.51 -3.49 11.84
N GLU A 184 -18.40 -3.91 10.94
CA GLU A 184 -19.05 -3.06 9.94
C GLU A 184 -20.42 -2.48 10.38
N LYS A 185 -20.79 -2.63 11.67
CA LYS A 185 -22.12 -2.27 12.21
C LYS A 185 -22.70 -0.97 11.63
N GLY A 186 -23.88 -1.08 11.02
CA GLY A 186 -24.70 0.05 10.54
C GLY A 186 -24.37 0.56 9.13
N HIS A 187 -23.44 -0.06 8.41
CA HIS A 187 -23.08 0.31 7.05
C HIS A 187 -23.63 -0.69 6.02
N VAL A 188 -23.84 -0.24 4.78
CA VAL A 188 -24.16 -1.11 3.64
C VAL A 188 -23.10 -2.24 3.58
N PRO A 189 -23.50 -3.51 3.43
CA PRO A 189 -22.57 -4.64 3.48
C PRO A 189 -21.41 -4.42 2.51
N SER A 190 -20.18 -4.54 3.03
CA SER A 190 -19.01 -4.26 2.21
C SER A 190 -18.86 -5.29 1.09
N ARG A 191 -18.14 -4.93 0.02
CA ARG A 191 -17.78 -5.89 -1.03
C ARG A 191 -17.00 -7.09 -0.48
N LEU A 192 -16.30 -6.92 0.64
CA LEU A 192 -15.60 -8.01 1.32
C LEU A 192 -16.60 -8.93 2.03
N TYR A 193 -17.57 -8.38 2.75
CA TYR A 193 -18.65 -9.15 3.36
C TYR A 193 -19.39 -10.01 2.34
N LEU A 194 -19.78 -9.43 1.19
CA LEU A 194 -20.43 -10.15 0.10
C LEU A 194 -19.54 -11.27 -0.48
N ALA A 195 -18.23 -11.02 -0.61
CA ALA A 195 -17.28 -12.02 -1.10
C ALA A 195 -17.09 -13.19 -0.12
N VAL A 196 -17.10 -12.92 1.19
CA VAL A 196 -17.02 -13.96 2.23
C VAL A 196 -18.28 -14.83 2.21
N PHE A 197 -19.46 -14.22 2.16
CA PHE A 197 -20.74 -14.94 2.07
C PHE A 197 -20.81 -15.79 0.79
N GLY A 198 -20.56 -15.19 -0.37
CA GLY A 198 -20.62 -15.90 -1.63
C GLY A 198 -19.62 -17.06 -1.74
N ARG A 199 -18.50 -17.04 -1.01
CA ARG A 199 -17.57 -18.18 -0.96
C ARG A 199 -17.98 -19.26 0.02
N LEU A 200 -18.57 -18.88 1.17
CA LEU A 200 -19.13 -19.86 2.11
C LEU A 200 -20.27 -20.67 1.49
N ASP A 201 -21.10 -20.05 0.66
CA ASP A 201 -22.22 -20.74 0.00
C ASP A 201 -21.77 -21.73 -1.09
N ASN A 202 -20.51 -21.63 -1.54
CA ASN A 202 -19.93 -22.45 -2.62
C ASN A 202 -18.97 -23.55 -2.12
N ILE A 203 -18.84 -23.76 -0.79
CA ILE A 203 -17.97 -24.77 -0.15
C ILE A 203 -18.82 -25.76 0.65
#